data_AF-A0A536Y861-F1
#
_entry.id   AF-A0A536Y861-F1
#
_cell.length_a   1.000
_cell.length_b   1.000
_cell.length_c   1.000
_cell.angle_alpha   90.00
_cell.angle_beta   90.00
_cell.angle_gamma   90.00
#
_symmetry.space_group_name_H-M   'P 1'
#
loop_
_entity.id
_entity.type
_entity.pdbx_description
1 polymer ?
#
loop_
_entity_poly.entity_id
_entity_poly.type
_entity_poly.pdbx_seq_one_letter_code
_entity_poly.pdbx_strand_id
1 'polypeptide(L)'
;MNIRIVALMLALAAQTGLAQEPYKSAKARAAERAAMLETLQKGKEIQGSRGQYRLLPEVHAVEHGASAETPQEALSRIGENGAQVLETKGRLVLFRSAQQKPAFVERFAGAAVFPTVVNTRTGTLGVLTGTLVVKPKKLADAAAIASSHGLENGKEYPHLRTVFYRAKAGTDIADAAAALQADARIESAYPEIIEYVRVPK
;
A
#
# COMPACT_ATOMS: atom_id res chain seq x y z
N MET A 1 -41.03 -68.26 -21.85
CA MET A 1 -39.69 -67.67 -21.98
C MET A 1 -39.43 -66.79 -20.76
N ASN A 2 -38.52 -67.28 -19.90
CA ASN A 2 -37.59 -66.62 -18.98
C ASN A 2 -38.02 -65.53 -17.97
N ILE A 3 -37.51 -65.76 -16.75
CA ILE A 3 -37.56 -65.01 -15.49
C ILE A 3 -36.29 -64.11 -15.39
N ARG A 4 -36.36 -63.04 -14.58
CA ARG A 4 -35.34 -62.51 -13.61
C ARG A 4 -34.90 -61.04 -13.83
N ILE A 5 -35.22 -60.12 -12.91
CA ILE A 5 -34.52 -59.66 -11.67
C ILE A 5 -33.68 -58.38 -11.90
N VAL A 6 -34.11 -57.33 -11.18
CA VAL A 6 -33.43 -56.19 -10.50
C VAL A 6 -31.89 -56.09 -10.59
N ALA A 7 -31.40 -54.86 -10.87
CA ALA A 7 -30.13 -54.22 -10.45
C ALA A 7 -29.71 -53.22 -11.56
N LEU A 8 -29.02 -52.09 -11.39
CA LEU A 8 -28.43 -51.33 -10.29
C LEU A 8 -27.87 -50.05 -10.98
N MET A 9 -27.82 -48.95 -10.23
CA MET A 9 -27.16 -47.67 -10.52
C MET A 9 -26.07 -47.60 -11.60
N LEU A 10 -26.10 -46.51 -12.38
CA LEU A 10 -24.88 -45.80 -12.78
C LEU A 10 -25.16 -44.29 -12.83
N ALA A 11 -24.88 -43.63 -11.71
CA ALA A 11 -24.72 -42.20 -11.62
C ALA A 11 -23.48 -41.80 -12.42
N LEU A 12 -23.66 -41.16 -13.57
CA LEU A 12 -22.59 -40.47 -14.27
C LEU A 12 -22.36 -39.14 -13.54
N ALA A 13 -21.50 -39.18 -12.53
CA ALA A 13 -20.97 -38.00 -11.88
C ALA A 13 -20.11 -37.24 -12.92
N ALA A 14 -20.65 -36.15 -13.46
CA ALA A 14 -19.85 -35.12 -14.10
C ALA A 14 -18.97 -34.50 -13.01
N GLN A 15 -17.74 -35.00 -12.88
CA GLN A 15 -16.71 -34.36 -12.09
C GLN A 15 -16.40 -33.03 -12.76
N THR A 16 -16.95 -31.95 -12.20
CA THR A 16 -16.45 -30.60 -12.39
C THR A 16 -15.01 -30.59 -11.90
N GLY A 17 -14.08 -30.77 -12.84
CA GLY A 17 -12.67 -30.50 -12.61
C GLY A 17 -12.55 -29.06 -12.18
N LEU A 18 -12.40 -28.84 -10.87
CA LEU A 18 -11.88 -27.61 -10.31
C LEU A 18 -10.52 -27.41 -10.96
N ALA A 19 -10.48 -26.56 -11.98
CA ALA A 19 -9.25 -26.12 -12.60
C ALA A 19 -8.42 -25.44 -11.50
N GLN A 20 -7.50 -26.21 -10.93
CA GLN A 20 -6.46 -25.68 -10.08
C GLN A 20 -5.63 -24.77 -10.98
N GLU A 21 -5.72 -23.45 -10.77
CA GLU A 21 -4.82 -22.50 -11.44
C GLU A 21 -3.38 -22.98 -11.18
N PRO A 22 -2.57 -23.19 -12.24
CA PRO A 22 -1.23 -23.70 -12.09
C PRO A 22 -0.42 -22.74 -11.22
N TYR A 23 0.17 -23.27 -10.14
CA TYR A 23 1.00 -22.51 -9.22
C TYR A 23 2.18 -21.89 -9.99
N LYS A 24 2.06 -20.60 -10.36
CA LYS A 24 3.12 -19.88 -11.07
C LYS A 24 4.40 -19.86 -10.23
N SER A 25 5.52 -20.16 -10.87
CA SER A 25 6.83 -20.10 -10.23
C SER A 25 7.14 -18.68 -9.72
N ALA A 26 7.95 -18.56 -8.67
CA ALA A 26 8.36 -17.27 -8.12
C ALA A 26 9.03 -16.37 -9.18
N LYS A 27 9.78 -16.97 -10.11
CA LYS A 27 10.42 -16.28 -11.24
C LYS A 27 9.40 -15.70 -12.22
N ALA A 28 8.35 -16.46 -12.56
CA ALA A 28 7.28 -15.96 -13.43
C ALA A 28 6.52 -14.79 -12.78
N ARG A 29 6.20 -14.88 -11.49
CA ARG A 29 5.56 -13.78 -10.74
C ARG A 29 6.45 -12.53 -10.66
N ALA A 30 7.77 -12.71 -10.52
CA ALA A 30 8.70 -11.58 -10.52
C ALA A 30 8.77 -10.89 -11.89
N ALA A 31 8.78 -11.66 -12.98
CA ALA A 31 8.75 -11.12 -14.34
C ALA A 31 7.43 -10.40 -14.65
N GLU A 32 6.29 -10.96 -14.25
CA GLU A 32 4.98 -10.31 -14.39
C GLU A 32 4.91 -8.99 -13.61
N ARG A 33 5.42 -8.97 -12.37
CA ARG A 33 5.50 -7.73 -11.59
C ARG A 33 6.41 -6.71 -12.28
N ALA A 34 7.58 -7.12 -12.76
CA ALA A 34 8.48 -6.21 -13.46
C ALA A 34 7.81 -5.60 -14.70
N ALA A 35 7.20 -6.44 -15.55
CA ALA A 35 6.47 -5.98 -16.73
C ALA A 35 5.32 -5.03 -16.36
N MET A 36 4.54 -5.35 -15.31
CA MET A 36 3.49 -4.47 -14.79
C MET A 36 4.07 -3.12 -14.36
N LEU A 37 5.17 -3.11 -13.60
CA LEU A 37 5.78 -1.88 -13.11
C LEU A 37 6.26 -0.96 -14.25
N GLU A 38 6.73 -1.51 -15.37
CA GLU A 38 7.11 -0.73 -16.56
C GLU A 38 5.92 0.02 -17.17
N THR A 39 4.69 -0.50 -17.01
CA THR A 39 3.47 0.15 -17.54
C THR A 39 2.92 1.27 -16.65
N LEU A 40 3.47 1.43 -15.44
CA LEU A 40 2.97 2.40 -14.46
C LEU A 40 3.74 3.70 -14.56
N GLN A 41 3.03 4.82 -14.56
CA GLN A 41 3.65 6.13 -14.51
C GLN A 41 4.48 6.30 -13.22
N LYS A 42 5.68 6.85 -13.36
CA LYS A 42 6.57 7.19 -12.23
C LYS A 42 6.49 8.69 -11.96
N GLY A 43 6.19 9.05 -10.72
CA GLY A 43 6.14 10.42 -10.25
C GLY A 43 7.44 10.87 -9.57
N LYS A 44 7.27 11.78 -8.60
CA LYS A 44 8.35 12.36 -7.79
C LYS A 44 9.21 11.27 -7.13
N GLU A 45 10.49 11.56 -7.00
CA GLU A 45 11.41 10.75 -6.20
C GLU A 45 11.23 11.06 -4.71
N ILE A 46 11.30 10.02 -3.88
CA ILE A 46 11.12 10.11 -2.45
C ILE A 46 12.25 9.33 -1.79
N GLN A 47 12.97 9.97 -0.87
CA GLN A 47 13.95 9.28 -0.03
C GLN A 47 13.25 8.67 1.19
N GLY A 48 13.25 7.35 1.28
CA GLY A 48 12.73 6.60 2.43
C GLY A 48 13.85 6.00 3.29
N SER A 49 13.47 5.28 4.35
CA SER A 49 14.41 4.64 5.27
C SER A 49 15.21 3.48 4.64
N ARG A 50 14.70 2.86 3.55
CA ARG A 50 15.34 1.71 2.89
C ARG A 50 15.84 1.99 1.47
N GLY A 51 15.96 3.26 1.12
CA GLY A 51 16.50 3.72 -0.16
C GLY A 51 15.60 4.71 -0.87
N GLN A 52 15.76 4.78 -2.18
CA GLN A 52 15.01 5.67 -3.05
C GLN A 52 13.73 5.01 -3.54
N TYR A 53 12.70 5.83 -3.64
CA TYR A 53 11.37 5.44 -4.08
C TYR A 53 10.88 6.37 -5.17
N ARG A 54 9.97 5.88 -6.00
CA ARG A 54 9.21 6.69 -6.96
C ARG A 54 7.73 6.58 -6.63
N LEU A 55 7.05 7.73 -6.54
CA LEU A 55 5.60 7.79 -6.44
C LEU A 55 4.96 7.08 -7.64
N LEU A 56 3.83 6.40 -7.41
CA LEU A 56 2.99 5.81 -8.45
C LEU A 56 1.63 6.52 -8.43
N PRO A 57 1.41 7.55 -9.27
CA PRO A 57 0.20 8.37 -9.22
C PRO A 57 -1.09 7.61 -9.52
N GLU A 58 -1.00 6.47 -10.22
CA GLU A 58 -2.14 5.62 -10.58
C GLU A 58 -2.36 4.47 -9.58
N VAL A 59 -1.48 4.31 -8.58
CA VAL A 59 -1.54 3.18 -7.65
C VAL A 59 -1.80 3.65 -6.24
N HIS A 60 -2.84 3.10 -5.64
CA HIS A 60 -3.30 3.45 -4.31
C HIS A 60 -3.47 2.20 -3.46
N ALA A 61 -3.51 2.40 -2.15
CA ALA A 61 -3.84 1.36 -1.20
C ALA A 61 -5.07 1.73 -0.37
N VAL A 62 -5.89 0.75 -0.03
CA VAL A 62 -6.98 0.89 0.93
C VAL A 62 -6.91 -0.25 1.93
N GLU A 63 -7.26 0.03 3.20
CA GLU A 63 -7.38 -1.04 4.20
C GLU A 63 -8.73 -1.77 4.06
N HIS A 64 -8.69 -3.10 4.23
CA HIS A 64 -9.88 -3.90 4.50
C HIS A 64 -10.55 -3.40 5.79
N GLY A 65 -11.84 -3.08 5.73
CA GLY A 65 -12.65 -2.65 6.86
C GLY A 65 -12.97 -3.82 7.81
N ALA A 66 -13.52 -4.91 7.28
CA ALA A 66 -13.87 -6.12 8.04
C ALA A 66 -12.91 -7.29 7.72
N SER A 67 -12.75 -8.23 8.64
CA SER A 67 -11.83 -9.38 8.47
C SER A 67 -12.18 -10.30 7.30
N ALA A 68 -13.43 -10.30 6.85
CA ALA A 68 -13.91 -11.11 5.72
C ALA A 68 -14.15 -10.28 4.45
N GLU A 69 -13.86 -8.98 4.45
CA GLU A 69 -14.01 -8.13 3.27
C GLU A 69 -13.02 -8.60 2.19
N THR A 70 -13.54 -8.83 0.99
CA THR A 70 -12.74 -9.14 -0.19
C THR A 70 -12.07 -7.88 -0.73
N PRO A 71 -10.95 -8.00 -1.47
CA PRO A 71 -10.33 -6.85 -2.12
C PRO A 71 -11.31 -6.07 -3.00
N GLN A 72 -12.22 -6.73 -3.71
CA GLN A 72 -13.21 -6.09 -4.58
C GLN A 72 -14.24 -5.30 -3.79
N GLU A 73 -14.70 -5.81 -2.64
CA GLU A 73 -15.60 -5.07 -1.74
C GLU A 73 -14.92 -3.82 -1.16
N ALA A 74 -13.64 -3.94 -0.77
CA ALA A 74 -12.86 -2.79 -0.28
C ALA A 74 -12.74 -1.68 -1.34
N LEU A 75 -12.57 -2.02 -2.61
CA LEU A 75 -12.56 -1.05 -3.73
C LEU A 75 -13.95 -0.46 -3.99
N SER A 76 -14.98 -1.28 -3.95
CA SER A 76 -16.37 -0.84 -4.17
C SER A 76 -16.81 0.16 -3.11
N ARG A 77 -16.38 -0.04 -1.85
CA ARG A 77 -16.63 0.88 -0.73
C ARG A 77 -16.03 2.27 -0.95
N ILE A 78 -14.91 2.36 -1.67
CA ILE A 78 -14.28 3.65 -2.02
C ILE A 78 -14.69 4.19 -3.39
N GLY A 79 -15.71 3.60 -4.02
CA GLY A 79 -16.23 4.03 -5.32
C GLY A 79 -15.31 3.74 -6.51
N GLU A 80 -14.27 2.91 -6.32
CA GLU A 80 -13.31 2.55 -7.37
C GLU A 80 -13.86 1.39 -8.22
N ASN A 81 -14.72 1.73 -9.18
CA ASN A 81 -15.29 0.77 -10.13
C ASN A 81 -14.32 0.54 -11.30
N GLY A 82 -13.93 -0.72 -11.53
CA GLY A 82 -13.00 -1.09 -12.61
C GLY A 82 -11.52 -0.94 -12.25
N ALA A 83 -11.20 -0.63 -11.00
CA ALA A 83 -9.83 -0.66 -10.51
C ALA A 83 -9.26 -2.09 -10.54
N GLN A 84 -8.01 -2.21 -10.95
CA GLN A 84 -7.30 -3.49 -11.01
C GLN A 84 -6.56 -3.72 -9.70
N VAL A 85 -6.91 -4.77 -8.95
CA VAL A 85 -6.12 -5.21 -7.79
C VAL A 85 -4.74 -5.68 -8.29
N LEU A 86 -3.68 -5.10 -7.72
CA LEU A 86 -2.30 -5.44 -8.05
C LEU A 86 -1.69 -6.41 -7.03
N GLU A 87 -1.89 -6.14 -5.74
CA GLU A 87 -1.32 -6.94 -4.65
C GLU A 87 -2.10 -6.69 -3.35
N THR A 88 -2.14 -7.68 -2.45
CA THR A 88 -2.62 -7.51 -1.07
C THR A 88 -1.48 -7.73 -0.09
N LYS A 89 -1.29 -6.81 0.87
CA LYS A 89 -0.26 -6.84 1.91
C LYS A 89 -0.91 -6.77 3.30
N GLY A 90 -1.15 -7.92 3.91
CA GLY A 90 -1.93 -7.98 5.15
C GLY A 90 -3.34 -7.44 4.91
N ARG A 91 -3.72 -6.35 5.58
CA ARG A 91 -5.01 -5.68 5.39
C ARG A 91 -5.02 -4.64 4.26
N LEU A 92 -3.88 -4.34 3.64
CA LEU A 92 -3.78 -3.31 2.61
C LEU A 92 -3.99 -3.93 1.22
N VAL A 93 -4.96 -3.42 0.47
CA VAL A 93 -5.19 -3.77 -0.93
C VAL A 93 -4.61 -2.68 -1.80
N LEU A 94 -3.61 -3.03 -2.61
CA LEU A 94 -3.00 -2.15 -3.58
C LEU A 94 -3.70 -2.34 -4.92
N PHE A 95 -4.14 -1.26 -5.53
CA PHE A 95 -4.90 -1.27 -6.77
C PHE A 95 -4.43 -0.15 -7.71
N ARG A 96 -4.58 -0.40 -9.01
CA ARG A 96 -4.45 0.62 -10.05
C ARG A 96 -5.81 1.27 -10.28
N SER A 97 -5.88 2.58 -10.08
CA SER A 97 -7.04 3.39 -10.47
C SER A 97 -6.90 3.87 -11.91
N ALA A 98 -8.03 4.15 -12.55
CA ALA A 98 -8.06 4.84 -13.84
C ALA A 98 -7.72 6.34 -13.69
N GLN A 99 -7.80 6.89 -12.48
CA GLN A 99 -7.51 8.28 -12.19
C GLN A 99 -6.15 8.41 -11.50
N GLN A 100 -5.38 9.41 -11.91
CA GLN A 100 -4.17 9.78 -11.19
C GLN A 100 -4.55 10.60 -9.97
N LYS A 101 -3.98 10.26 -8.81
CA LYS A 101 -4.19 11.02 -7.58
C LYS A 101 -2.86 11.56 -7.04
N PRO A 102 -2.91 12.72 -6.36
CA PRO A 102 -1.75 13.31 -5.68
C PRO A 102 -1.24 12.44 -4.52
N ALA A 103 -0.04 12.76 -4.03
CA ALA A 103 0.66 12.01 -2.98
C ALA A 103 0.19 12.37 -1.55
N PHE A 104 -1.12 12.44 -1.31
CA PHE A 104 -1.66 12.64 0.04
C PHE A 104 -2.68 11.58 0.42
N VAL A 105 -2.87 11.36 1.73
CA VAL A 105 -3.88 10.42 2.23
C VAL A 105 -5.27 11.05 2.08
N GLU A 106 -6.12 10.39 1.31
CA GLU A 106 -7.52 10.75 1.13
C GLU A 106 -8.39 10.02 2.15
N ARG A 107 -9.51 10.65 2.53
CA ARG A 107 -10.59 9.97 3.23
C ARG A 107 -11.82 9.89 2.34
N PHE A 108 -12.28 8.68 2.07
CA PHE A 108 -13.48 8.43 1.29
C PHE A 108 -14.40 7.47 2.04
N ALA A 109 -15.65 7.86 2.27
CA ALA A 109 -16.65 7.05 2.98
C ALA A 109 -16.14 6.44 4.31
N GLY A 110 -15.34 7.19 5.07
CA GLY A 110 -14.72 6.73 6.33
C GLY A 110 -13.48 5.85 6.19
N ALA A 111 -13.08 5.50 4.96
CA ALA A 111 -11.86 4.77 4.65
C ALA A 111 -10.70 5.72 4.34
N ALA A 112 -9.47 5.33 4.69
CA ALA A 112 -8.28 6.00 4.21
C ALA A 112 -7.81 5.36 2.89
N VAL A 113 -7.54 6.20 1.90
CA VAL A 113 -6.90 5.82 0.63
C VAL A 113 -5.49 6.41 0.64
N PHE A 114 -4.50 5.53 0.51
CA PHE A 114 -3.10 5.86 0.67
C PHE A 114 -2.39 5.92 -0.67
N PRO A 115 -1.49 6.89 -0.89
CA PRO A 115 -0.60 6.87 -2.04
C PRO A 115 0.37 5.69 -1.99
N THR A 116 0.79 5.22 -3.17
CA THR A 116 1.75 4.12 -3.29
C THR A 116 3.04 4.59 -3.93
N VAL A 117 4.14 3.96 -3.55
CA VAL A 117 5.47 4.14 -4.12
C VAL A 117 6.03 2.80 -4.59
N VAL A 118 7.05 2.84 -5.44
CA VAL A 118 7.90 1.68 -5.75
C VAL A 118 9.32 1.94 -5.29
N ASN A 119 9.92 0.97 -4.61
CA ASN A 119 11.34 0.98 -4.29
C ASN A 119 12.14 0.78 -5.58
N THR A 120 12.99 1.74 -5.96
CA THR A 120 13.68 1.73 -7.26
C THR A 120 14.70 0.60 -7.38
N ARG A 121 15.21 0.10 -6.24
CA ARG A 121 16.18 -0.99 -6.19
C ARG A 121 15.53 -2.37 -6.26
N THR A 122 14.36 -2.56 -5.62
CA THR A 122 13.75 -3.89 -5.46
C THR A 122 12.48 -4.09 -6.27
N GLY A 123 11.91 -3.03 -6.86
CA GLY A 123 10.59 -3.08 -7.51
C GLY A 123 9.45 -3.36 -6.53
N THR A 124 9.68 -3.30 -5.22
CA THR A 124 8.64 -3.58 -4.23
C THR A 124 7.72 -2.38 -4.08
N LEU A 125 6.41 -2.61 -4.15
CA LEU A 125 5.40 -1.60 -3.85
C LEU A 125 5.37 -1.31 -2.36
N GLY A 126 5.29 -0.03 -1.98
CA GLY A 126 5.17 0.44 -0.61
C GLY A 126 4.03 1.45 -0.47
N VAL A 127 3.43 1.51 0.71
CA VAL A 127 2.31 2.42 1.01
C VAL A 127 2.80 3.61 1.84
N LEU A 128 2.49 4.83 1.40
CA LEU A 128 2.77 6.07 2.14
C LEU A 128 1.64 6.32 3.15
N THR A 129 1.94 6.28 4.44
CA THR A 129 0.93 6.31 5.51
C THR A 129 0.47 7.72 5.90
N GLY A 130 1.15 8.75 5.40
CA GLY A 130 1.00 10.14 5.86
C GLY A 130 1.81 10.47 7.11
N THR A 131 2.59 9.53 7.64
CA THR A 131 3.51 9.77 8.76
C THR A 131 4.89 10.17 8.24
N LEU A 132 5.50 11.18 8.85
CA LEU A 132 6.87 11.64 8.59
C LEU A 132 7.71 11.35 9.83
N VAL A 133 8.77 10.55 9.66
CA VAL A 133 9.71 10.22 10.72
C VAL A 133 10.86 11.23 10.66
N VAL A 134 11.05 11.97 11.74
CA VAL A 134 12.01 13.08 11.81
C VAL A 134 12.92 12.93 13.00
N LYS A 135 14.22 13.10 12.77
CA LYS A 135 15.24 13.20 13.80
C LYS A 135 15.68 14.67 13.89
N PRO A 136 15.10 15.49 14.78
CA PRO A 136 15.55 16.85 14.97
C PRO A 136 16.94 16.87 15.63
N LYS A 137 17.73 17.92 15.38
CA LYS A 137 19.02 18.13 16.05
C LYS A 137 18.82 18.33 17.56
N LYS A 138 17.74 19.03 17.94
CA LYS A 138 17.29 19.24 19.32
C LYS A 138 15.81 18.85 19.44
N LEU A 139 15.49 17.97 20.38
CA LEU A 139 14.11 17.50 20.56
C LEU A 139 13.16 18.63 20.98
N ALA A 140 13.66 19.62 21.72
CA ALA A 140 12.87 20.79 22.13
C ALA A 140 12.30 21.61 20.95
N ASP A 141 12.88 21.47 19.74
CA ASP A 141 12.41 22.17 18.55
C ASP A 141 11.22 21.46 17.87
N ALA A 142 10.82 20.26 18.35
CA ALA A 142 9.85 19.40 17.67
C ALA A 142 8.51 20.10 17.36
N ALA A 143 7.89 20.71 18.37
CA ALA A 143 6.62 21.40 18.18
C ALA A 143 6.74 22.61 17.22
N ALA A 144 7.87 23.33 17.27
CA ALA A 144 8.12 24.45 16.37
C ALA A 144 8.34 23.99 14.92
N ILE A 145 9.04 22.86 14.73
CA ILE A 145 9.20 22.22 13.42
C ILE A 145 7.84 21.83 12.85
N ALA A 146 7.01 21.11 13.61
CA ALA A 146 5.67 20.70 13.15
C ALA A 146 4.82 21.91 12.71
N SER A 147 4.79 22.97 13.53
CA SER A 147 4.07 24.19 13.22
C SER A 147 4.58 24.87 11.94
N SER A 148 5.91 24.98 11.78
CA SER A 148 6.54 25.61 10.60
C SER A 148 6.19 24.91 9.28
N HIS A 149 6.03 23.57 9.33
CA HIS A 149 5.75 22.74 8.17
C HIS A 149 4.26 22.37 8.04
N GLY A 150 3.39 22.96 8.86
CA GLY A 150 1.95 22.70 8.83
C GLY A 150 1.55 21.26 9.19
N LEU A 151 2.38 20.56 9.96
CA LEU A 151 2.19 19.16 10.36
C LEU A 151 1.51 19.04 11.73
N GLU A 152 0.94 17.87 12.01
CA GLU A 152 0.45 17.52 13.34
C GLU A 152 1.55 16.82 14.14
N ASN A 153 1.69 17.18 15.42
CA ASN A 153 2.55 16.44 16.35
C ASN A 153 1.97 15.03 16.56
N GLY A 154 2.77 14.02 16.27
CA GLY A 154 2.49 12.65 16.68
C GLY A 154 3.31 12.30 17.92
N LYS A 155 3.94 11.13 17.88
CA LYS A 155 4.64 10.57 19.03
C LYS A 155 6.12 10.95 19.05
N GLU A 156 6.60 11.33 20.23
CA GLU A 156 8.01 11.59 20.49
C GLU A 156 8.69 10.38 21.14
N TYR A 157 9.92 10.13 20.74
CA TYR A 157 10.78 9.07 21.27
C TYR A 157 12.11 9.70 21.69
N PRO A 158 12.19 10.28 22.91
CA PRO A 158 13.35 11.06 23.33
C PRO A 158 14.67 10.28 23.29
N HIS A 159 14.64 9.00 23.65
CA HIS A 159 15.80 8.12 23.65
C HIS A 159 16.36 7.85 22.25
N LEU A 160 15.57 8.01 21.19
CA LEU A 160 16.02 7.93 19.79
C LEU A 160 16.24 9.32 19.17
N ARG A 161 15.85 10.39 19.89
CA ARG A 161 15.70 11.74 19.37
C ARG A 161 14.87 11.75 18.08
N THR A 162 13.78 10.99 18.08
CA THR A 162 12.90 10.84 16.91
C THR A 162 11.50 11.32 17.25
N VAL A 163 10.87 12.01 16.30
CA VAL A 163 9.49 12.46 16.36
C VAL A 163 8.77 11.98 15.12
N PHE A 164 7.53 11.54 15.31
CA PHE A 164 6.64 11.15 14.24
C PHE A 164 5.64 12.28 14.04
N TYR A 165 5.66 12.92 12.88
CA TYR A 165 4.65 13.91 12.50
C TYR A 165 3.61 13.30 11.58
N ARG A 166 2.40 13.84 11.58
CA ARG A 166 1.36 13.46 10.64
C ARG A 166 1.09 14.59 9.66
N ALA A 167 1.08 14.25 8.37
CA ALA A 167 0.65 15.15 7.32
C ALA A 167 -0.85 15.43 7.47
N LYS A 168 -1.24 16.70 7.35
CA LYS A 168 -2.66 17.09 7.37
C LYS A 168 -3.34 16.63 6.07
N ALA A 169 -4.68 16.62 6.09
CA ALA A 169 -5.45 16.34 4.89
C ALA A 169 -5.05 17.31 3.75
N GLY A 170 -4.83 16.78 2.55
CA GLY A 170 -4.41 17.55 1.38
C GLY A 170 -2.92 17.91 1.32
N THR A 171 -2.11 17.57 2.33
CA THR A 171 -0.66 17.79 2.29
C THR A 171 0.04 16.72 1.44
N ASP A 172 0.70 17.13 0.35
CA ASP A 172 1.58 16.25 -0.43
C ASP A 172 2.74 15.76 0.46
N ILE A 173 2.78 14.45 0.70
CA ILE A 173 3.73 13.82 1.62
C ILE A 173 5.17 13.90 1.08
N ALA A 174 5.34 13.84 -0.25
CA ALA A 174 6.65 13.92 -0.87
C ALA A 174 7.24 15.33 -0.69
N ASP A 175 6.41 16.37 -0.91
CA ASP A 175 6.83 17.76 -0.74
C ASP A 175 7.10 18.09 0.73
N ALA A 176 6.26 17.61 1.65
CA ALA A 176 6.49 17.76 3.09
C ALA A 176 7.79 17.08 3.54
N ALA A 177 8.08 15.88 3.04
CA ALA A 177 9.34 15.18 3.34
C ALA A 177 10.55 15.96 2.81
N ALA A 178 10.49 16.47 1.57
CA ALA A 178 11.55 17.28 0.99
C ALA A 178 11.79 18.59 1.76
N ALA A 179 10.71 19.27 2.17
CA ALA A 179 10.79 20.49 2.98
C ALA A 179 11.45 20.24 4.35
N LEU A 180 11.12 19.13 5.01
CA LEU A 180 11.76 18.72 6.26
C LEU A 180 13.24 18.39 6.07
N GLN A 181 13.61 17.72 4.97
CA GLN A 181 15.02 17.42 4.67
C GLN A 181 15.86 18.67 4.44
N ALA A 182 15.24 19.75 3.93
CA ALA A 182 15.90 21.04 3.75
C ALA A 182 15.96 21.90 5.03
N ASP A 183 15.24 21.54 6.11
CA ASP A 183 15.22 22.31 7.34
C ASP A 183 16.51 22.14 8.14
N ALA A 184 17.20 23.25 8.41
CA ALA A 184 18.48 23.25 9.12
C ALA A 184 18.41 22.71 10.56
N ARG A 185 17.22 22.63 11.16
CA ARG A 185 17.00 22.05 12.50
C ARG A 185 16.94 20.53 12.49
N ILE A 186 16.83 19.92 11.32
CA ILE A 186 16.63 18.47 11.15
C ILE A 186 17.97 17.79 10.82
N GLU A 187 18.23 16.65 11.44
CA GLU A 187 19.37 15.77 11.11
C GLU A 187 18.98 14.80 9.99
N SER A 188 17.79 14.21 10.07
CA SER A 188 17.23 13.39 9.01
C SER A 188 15.70 13.38 9.05
N ALA A 189 15.08 13.24 7.90
CA ALA A 189 13.64 13.09 7.75
C ALA A 189 13.31 12.18 6.58
N TYR A 190 12.29 11.33 6.73
CA TYR A 190 11.76 10.49 5.66
C TYR A 190 10.30 10.14 5.95
N PRO A 191 9.47 9.89 4.92
CA PRO A 191 8.12 9.39 5.13
C PRO A 191 8.15 7.91 5.55
N GLU A 192 7.17 7.53 6.37
CA GLU A 192 6.91 6.13 6.67
C GLU A 192 6.33 5.44 5.43
N ILE A 193 7.01 4.36 5.02
CA ILE A 193 6.63 3.53 3.88
C ILE A 193 6.49 2.09 4.35
N ILE A 194 5.30 1.51 4.18
CA ILE A 194 5.04 0.09 4.49
C ILE A 194 5.23 -0.74 3.23
N GLU A 195 6.36 -1.45 3.13
CA GLU A 195 6.64 -2.42 2.05
C GLU A 195 6.11 -3.83 2.36
N TYR A 196 6.14 -4.20 3.64
CA TYR A 196 5.83 -5.55 4.11
C TYR A 196 5.00 -5.48 5.39
N VAL A 197 3.84 -6.14 5.38
CA VAL A 197 3.02 -6.36 6.57
C VAL A 197 3.25 -7.79 7.03
N ARG A 198 3.80 -7.97 8.23
CA ARG A 198 3.93 -9.30 8.83
C ARG A 198 2.55 -9.73 9.30
N VAL A 199 2.07 -10.86 8.81
CA VAL A 199 0.90 -11.56 9.38
C VAL A 199 1.45 -12.47 10.48
N PRO A 200 1.09 -12.28 11.76
CA PRO A 200 1.45 -13.20 12.82
C PRO A 200 0.96 -14.62 12.45
N LYS A 201 1.80 -15.63 12.71
CA LYS A 201 1.43 -17.04 12.56
C LYS A 201 0.58 -17.49 13.74
#